data_AF-A0A6M2BQP7-F1
#
_entry.id   AF-A0A6M2BQP7-F1
#
_cell.length_a   1.000
_cell.length_b   1.000
_cell.length_c   1.000
_cell.angle_alpha   90.00
_cell.angle_beta   90.00
_cell.angle_gamma   90.00
#
_symmetry.space_group_name_H-M   'P 1'
#
loop_
_entity.id
_entity.type
_entity.pdbx_description
1 polymer ?
#
loop_
_entity_poly.entity_id
_entity_poly.type
_entity_poly.pdbx_seq_one_letter_code
_entity_poly.pdbx_strand_id
1 'polypeptide(L)'
;MNRNAAHHGLPARLPKAYELWVYLLAGGVTASGMLWLVFEHFVRVTAEFGPEHHWLQHWWLVVHGVLAMAAVWGFGVLWPIHIRRAWHQRRHRYSGGSVFGCVAFLLLSGLLLYYGGGDRLRDWTATAHWLIGLGAATALALHIVIALRQRRARSPDAP
;
A
#
# COMPACT_ATOMS: atom_id res chain seq x y z
N MET A 1 49.19 13.26 -4.43
CA MET A 1 47.94 13.27 -5.22
C MET A 1 46.84 12.64 -4.36
N ASN A 2 46.04 13.45 -3.68
CA ASN A 2 45.12 13.01 -2.62
C ASN A 2 43.72 12.73 -3.19
N ARG A 3 43.33 11.45 -3.28
CA ARG A 3 42.00 11.00 -3.74
C ARG A 3 41.12 10.65 -2.54
N ASN A 4 40.88 11.61 -1.64
CA ASN A 4 39.82 11.50 -0.65
C ASN A 4 38.63 12.37 -1.09
N ALA A 5 37.98 11.95 -2.18
CA ALA A 5 36.64 12.40 -2.49
C ALA A 5 35.72 11.75 -1.46
N ALA A 6 35.30 12.53 -0.47
CA ALA A 6 34.26 12.17 0.47
C ALA A 6 33.04 11.67 -0.31
N HIS A 7 32.82 10.36 -0.32
CA HIS A 7 31.51 9.81 -0.59
C HIS A 7 30.63 10.20 0.60
N HIS A 8 30.14 11.44 0.59
CA HIS A 8 28.98 11.85 1.36
C HIS A 8 27.82 10.98 0.89
N GLY A 9 27.71 9.79 1.48
CA GLY A 9 26.56 8.93 1.33
C GLY A 9 25.37 9.71 1.86
N LEU A 10 24.65 10.39 0.97
CA LEU A 10 23.40 11.08 1.28
C LEU A 10 22.58 10.14 2.17
N PRO A 11 22.16 10.60 3.36
CA PRO A 11 21.49 9.75 4.33
C PRO A 11 20.34 9.05 3.62
N ALA A 12 20.26 7.72 3.76
CA ALA A 12 19.26 6.88 3.11
C ALA A 12 17.84 7.07 3.69
N ARG A 13 17.52 8.29 4.13
CA ARG A 13 16.21 8.68 4.65
C ARG A 13 15.43 9.37 3.55
N LEU A 14 14.22 8.90 3.30
CA LEU A 14 13.27 9.58 2.45
C LEU A 14 13.02 10.99 3.00
N PRO A 15 12.93 12.03 2.15
CA PRO A 15 12.49 13.33 2.61
C PRO A 15 11.09 13.19 3.23
N LYS A 16 10.84 13.88 4.34
CA LYS A 16 9.59 13.75 5.12
C LYS A 16 8.32 13.92 4.29
N ALA A 17 8.38 14.75 3.24
CA ALA A 17 7.29 14.90 2.29
C ALA A 17 6.94 13.57 1.61
N TYR A 18 7.91 12.87 1.01
CA TYR A 18 7.66 11.59 0.35
C TYR A 18 7.19 10.51 1.34
N GLU A 19 7.74 10.51 2.56
CA GLU A 19 7.27 9.60 3.64
C GLU A 19 5.79 9.86 3.97
N LEU A 20 5.39 11.13 4.11
CA LEU A 20 3.99 11.51 4.33
C LEU A 20 3.10 11.12 3.14
N TRP A 21 3.53 11.41 1.91
CA TRP A 21 2.81 11.04 0.69
C TRP A 21 2.53 9.54 0.62
N VAL A 22 3.52 8.70 0.94
CA VAL A 22 3.35 7.24 0.98
C VAL A 22 2.30 6.84 2.01
N TYR A 23 2.36 7.41 3.21
CA TYR A 23 1.40 7.07 4.27
C TYR A 23 -0.01 7.54 3.95
N LEU A 24 -0.18 8.71 3.33
CA LEU A 24 -1.48 9.20 2.89
C LEU A 24 -2.07 8.30 1.80
N LEU A 25 -1.27 7.89 0.81
CA LEU A 25 -1.72 7.00 -0.25
C LEU A 25 -2.06 5.61 0.29
N ALA A 26 -1.17 5.01 1.07
CA ALA A 26 -1.42 3.68 1.66
C ALA A 26 -2.63 3.69 2.60
N GLY A 27 -2.74 4.71 3.45
CA GLY A 27 -3.88 4.91 4.35
C GLY A 27 -5.18 5.13 3.59
N GLY A 28 -5.17 5.96 2.55
CA GLY A 28 -6.33 6.25 1.70
C GLY A 28 -6.83 5.03 0.92
N VAL A 29 -5.93 4.27 0.28
CA VAL A 29 -6.27 3.01 -0.41
C VAL A 29 -6.89 2.01 0.56
N THR A 30 -6.29 1.86 1.74
CA THR A 30 -6.80 0.95 2.77
C THR A 30 -8.18 1.39 3.27
N ALA A 31 -8.34 2.67 3.64
CA ALA A 31 -9.58 3.19 4.18
C ALA A 31 -10.72 3.10 3.16
N SER A 32 -10.49 3.52 1.91
CA SER A 32 -11.48 3.41 0.84
C SER A 32 -11.85 1.96 0.54
N GLY A 33 -10.90 1.03 0.55
CA GLY A 33 -11.16 -0.40 0.37
C GLY A 33 -11.94 -1.02 1.53
N MET A 34 -11.62 -0.65 2.78
CA MET A 34 -12.36 -1.09 3.96
C MET A 34 -13.79 -0.55 3.96
N LEU A 35 -13.99 0.72 3.61
CA LEU A 35 -15.32 1.31 3.48
C LEU A 35 -16.10 0.62 2.36
N TRP A 36 -15.46 0.33 1.23
CA TRP A 36 -16.09 -0.48 0.19
C TRP A 36 -16.54 -1.85 0.71
N LEU A 37 -15.68 -2.58 1.44
CA LEU A 37 -16.05 -3.89 2.03
C LEU A 37 -17.23 -3.80 3.00
N VAL A 38 -17.28 -2.75 3.82
CA VAL A 38 -18.40 -2.53 4.75
C VAL A 38 -19.70 -2.33 3.97
N PHE A 39 -19.68 -1.51 2.93
CA PHE A 39 -20.85 -1.27 2.08
C PHE A 39 -21.25 -2.53 1.29
N GLU A 40 -20.27 -3.24 0.75
CA GLU A 40 -20.47 -4.49 0.01
C GLU A 40 -21.12 -5.58 0.86
N HIS A 41 -20.77 -5.72 2.14
CA HIS A 41 -21.23 -6.85 2.97
C HIS A 41 -22.37 -6.50 3.93
N PHE A 42 -22.46 -5.26 4.40
CA PHE A 42 -23.35 -4.89 5.51
C PHE A 42 -24.40 -3.84 5.15
N VAL A 43 -24.23 -3.10 4.05
CA VAL A 43 -25.17 -2.03 3.66
C VAL A 43 -26.01 -2.49 2.48
N ARG A 44 -27.31 -2.66 2.72
CA ARG A 44 -28.32 -2.96 1.70
C ARG A 44 -29.43 -1.93 1.80
N VAL A 45 -29.92 -1.48 0.65
CA VAL A 45 -31.07 -0.57 0.54
C VAL A 45 -32.21 -1.35 -0.09
N THR A 46 -33.42 -1.22 0.44
CA THR A 46 -34.60 -1.84 -0.16
C THR A 46 -35.00 -1.03 -1.39
N ALA A 47 -34.83 -1.61 -2.57
CA ALA A 47 -35.31 -1.05 -3.84
C ALA A 47 -36.60 -1.75 -4.28
N GLU A 48 -37.24 -1.20 -5.31
CA GLU A 48 -38.52 -1.68 -5.86
C GLU A 48 -38.45 -3.14 -6.35
N PHE A 49 -37.26 -3.61 -6.73
CA PHE A 49 -37.02 -4.97 -7.25
C PHE A 49 -36.22 -5.88 -6.30
N GLY A 50 -36.02 -5.46 -5.04
CA GLY A 50 -35.32 -6.23 -4.02
C GLY A 50 -34.19 -5.46 -3.33
N PRO A 51 -33.40 -6.13 -2.47
CA PRO A 51 -32.25 -5.50 -1.80
C PRO A 51 -31.17 -5.14 -2.82
N GLU A 52 -30.87 -3.87 -2.95
CA GLU A 52 -29.81 -3.33 -3.78
C GLU A 52 -28.67 -2.75 -2.94
N HIS A 53 -27.55 -2.54 -3.61
CA HIS A 53 -26.37 -1.91 -3.03
C HIS A 53 -26.57 -0.40 -2.89
N HIS A 54 -26.06 0.17 -1.79
CA HIS A 54 -26.10 1.62 -1.60
C HIS A 54 -25.16 2.32 -2.61
N TRP A 55 -25.61 3.37 -3.27
CA TRP A 55 -24.88 4.12 -4.31
C TRP A 55 -23.45 4.57 -3.90
N LEU A 56 -23.24 4.89 -2.62
CA LEU A 56 -21.90 5.20 -2.07
C LEU A 56 -20.86 4.08 -2.26
N GLN A 57 -21.28 2.82 -2.38
CA GLN A 57 -20.36 1.71 -2.68
C GLN A 57 -19.60 1.95 -3.98
N HIS A 58 -20.28 2.44 -5.02
CA HIS A 58 -19.62 2.80 -6.27
C HIS A 58 -18.56 3.88 -6.05
N TRP A 59 -18.89 4.92 -5.28
CA TRP A 59 -17.95 6.01 -5.00
C TRP A 59 -16.74 5.57 -4.18
N TRP A 60 -16.90 4.66 -3.21
CA TRP A 60 -15.76 4.08 -2.50
C TRP A 60 -14.83 3.31 -3.44
N LEU A 61 -15.40 2.57 -4.40
CA LEU A 61 -14.62 1.85 -5.41
C LEU A 61 -13.88 2.80 -6.36
N VAL A 62 -14.52 3.90 -6.78
CA VAL A 62 -13.88 4.94 -7.61
C VAL A 62 -12.71 5.59 -6.87
N VAL A 63 -12.93 6.02 -5.62
CA VAL A 63 -11.87 6.61 -4.78
C VAL A 63 -10.73 5.63 -4.58
N HIS A 64 -11.03 4.36 -4.30
CA HIS A 64 -10.05 3.30 -4.17
C HIS A 64 -9.20 3.14 -5.44
N GLY A 65 -9.82 3.08 -6.61
CA GLY A 65 -9.12 2.97 -7.90
C GLY A 65 -8.18 4.14 -8.19
N VAL A 66 -8.64 5.38 -7.94
CA VAL A 66 -7.81 6.60 -8.13
C VAL A 66 -6.62 6.60 -7.18
N LEU A 67 -6.85 6.31 -5.89
CA LEU A 67 -5.78 6.25 -4.90
C LEU A 67 -4.80 5.11 -5.17
N ALA A 68 -5.28 3.96 -5.65
CA ALA A 68 -4.45 2.81 -6.02
C ALA A 68 -3.53 3.18 -7.19
N MET A 69 -4.03 3.88 -8.20
CA MET A 69 -3.21 4.37 -9.31
C MET A 69 -2.10 5.32 -8.82
N ALA A 70 -2.47 6.29 -7.96
CA ALA A 70 -1.50 7.20 -7.36
C ALA A 70 -0.46 6.46 -6.49
N ALA A 71 -0.87 5.43 -5.76
CA ALA A 71 0.01 4.59 -4.95
C ALA A 71 1.00 3.79 -5.80
N VAL A 72 0.56 3.20 -6.92
CA VAL A 72 1.44 2.47 -7.87
C VAL A 72 2.45 3.41 -8.50
N TRP A 73 2.01 4.60 -8.91
CA TRP A 73 2.90 5.63 -9.43
C TRP A 73 3.95 6.05 -8.40
N GLY A 74 3.50 6.36 -7.17
CA GLY A 74 4.39 6.70 -6.05
C GLY A 74 5.38 5.57 -5.73
N PHE A 75 4.94 4.31 -5.75
CA PHE A 75 5.81 3.16 -5.57
C PHE A 75 6.90 3.07 -6.64
N GLY A 76 6.56 3.35 -7.91
CA GLY A 76 7.51 3.44 -9.01
C GLY A 76 8.58 4.52 -8.80
N VAL A 77 8.20 5.70 -8.30
CA VAL A 77 9.12 6.79 -7.96
C VAL A 77 10.08 6.38 -6.83
N LEU A 78 9.60 5.64 -5.84
CA LEU A 78 10.39 5.21 -4.68
C LEU A 78 11.35 4.06 -4.99
N TRP A 79 11.05 3.27 -6.02
CA TRP A 79 11.82 2.09 -6.40
C TRP A 79 13.32 2.36 -6.58
N PRO A 80 13.78 3.31 -7.43
CA PRO A 80 15.20 3.58 -7.60
C PRO A 80 15.85 4.24 -6.37
N ILE A 81 15.09 5.06 -5.63
CA ILE A 81 15.61 5.89 -4.53
C ILE A 81 15.83 5.05 -3.26
N HIS A 82 14.90 4.16 -2.95
CA HIS A 82 14.85 3.46 -1.67
C HIS A 82 15.10 1.96 -1.81
N ILE A 83 14.35 1.29 -2.70
CA ILE A 83 14.34 -0.18 -2.79
C ILE A 83 15.61 -0.69 -3.49
N ARG A 84 15.97 -0.14 -4.65
CA ARG A 84 17.17 -0.54 -5.40
C ARG A 84 18.45 -0.35 -4.59
N ARG A 85 18.55 0.75 -3.84
CA ARG A 85 19.71 1.07 -3.00
C ARG A 85 19.85 0.08 -1.83
N ALA A 86 18.76 -0.26 -1.14
CA ALA A 86 18.75 -1.26 -0.07
C ALA A 86 19.07 -2.68 -0.61
N TRP A 87 18.52 -3.03 -1.77
CA TRP A 87 18.74 -4.32 -2.43
C TRP A 87 20.20 -4.55 -2.82
N HIS A 88 20.87 -3.52 -3.32
CA HIS A 88 22.29 -3.56 -3.69
C HIS A 88 23.21 -3.71 -2.47
N GLN A 89 22.78 -3.22 -1.30
CA GLN A 89 23.51 -3.35 -0.03
C GLN A 89 23.29 -4.71 0.67
N ARG A 90 22.58 -5.65 0.05
CA ARG A 90 22.18 -6.96 0.60
C ARG A 90 21.41 -6.94 1.93
N ARG A 91 21.09 -5.76 2.47
CA ARG A 91 20.27 -5.62 3.67
C ARG A 91 18.80 -5.62 3.29
N HIS A 92 17.99 -6.37 4.04
CA HIS A 92 16.52 -6.36 3.95
C HIS A 92 15.91 -6.74 2.58
N ARG A 93 16.59 -7.56 1.76
CA ARG A 93 16.10 -8.01 0.44
C ARG A 93 14.74 -8.71 0.51
N TYR A 94 14.53 -9.54 1.53
CA TYR A 94 13.25 -10.21 1.74
C TYR A 94 12.12 -9.23 2.02
N SER A 95 12.39 -8.14 2.74
CA SER A 95 11.38 -7.10 3.01
C SER A 95 11.06 -6.27 1.76
N GLY A 96 12.06 -5.92 0.94
CA GLY A 96 11.82 -5.19 -0.30
C GLY A 96 11.08 -6.06 -1.34
N GLY A 97 11.49 -7.32 -1.45
CA GLY A 97 10.86 -8.30 -2.33
C GLY A 97 9.43 -8.65 -1.92
N SER A 98 9.15 -8.79 -0.63
CA SER A 98 7.78 -9.06 -0.15
C SER A 98 6.84 -7.89 -0.42
N VAL A 99 7.27 -6.65 -0.20
CA VAL A 99 6.48 -5.45 -0.51
C VAL A 99 6.24 -5.35 -2.02
N PHE A 100 7.28 -5.58 -2.84
CA PHE A 100 7.12 -5.62 -4.30
C PHE A 100 6.10 -6.68 -4.73
N GLY A 101 6.24 -7.90 -4.23
CA GLY A 101 5.32 -9.00 -4.53
C GLY A 101 3.88 -8.67 -4.14
N CYS A 102 3.67 -8.06 -2.97
CA CYS A 102 2.35 -7.62 -2.52
C CYS A 102 1.76 -6.54 -3.45
N VAL A 103 2.53 -5.51 -3.78
CA VAL A 103 2.07 -4.43 -4.67
C VAL A 103 1.76 -4.98 -6.07
N ALA A 104 2.63 -5.82 -6.61
CA ALA A 104 2.42 -6.46 -7.91
C ALA A 104 1.18 -7.34 -7.91
N PHE A 105 0.99 -8.16 -6.86
CA PHE A 105 -0.21 -8.98 -6.71
C PHE A 105 -1.48 -8.13 -6.64
N LEU A 106 -1.50 -7.07 -5.82
CA LEU A 106 -2.65 -6.17 -5.69
C LEU A 106 -2.97 -5.44 -6.99
N LEU A 107 -1.95 -5.00 -7.73
CA LEU A 107 -2.12 -4.38 -9.04
C LEU A 107 -2.72 -5.37 -10.06
N LEU A 108 -2.15 -6.56 -10.17
CA LEU A 108 -2.59 -7.59 -11.12
C LEU A 108 -4.01 -8.08 -10.80
N SER A 109 -4.30 -8.31 -9.52
CA SER A 109 -5.65 -8.70 -9.08
C SER A 109 -6.67 -7.57 -9.28
N GLY A 110 -6.29 -6.30 -9.08
CA GLY A 110 -7.15 -5.17 -9.42
C GLY A 110 -7.48 -5.08 -10.91
N LEU A 111 -6.47 -5.28 -11.78
CA LEU A 111 -6.68 -5.37 -13.23
C LEU A 111 -7.57 -6.55 -13.61
N LEU A 112 -7.37 -7.71 -12.95
CA LEU A 112 -8.17 -8.90 -13.20
C LEU A 112 -9.61 -8.74 -12.69
N LEU A 113 -9.86 -7.97 -11.63
CA LEU A 113 -11.22 -7.61 -11.21
C LEU A 113 -11.92 -6.68 -12.21
N TYR A 114 -11.16 -5.82 -12.87
CA TYR A 114 -11.71 -4.85 -13.82
C TYR A 114 -11.91 -5.44 -15.21
N TYR A 115 -10.97 -6.25 -15.70
CA TYR A 115 -10.95 -6.78 -17.06
C TYR A 115 -11.14 -8.31 -17.13
N GLY A 116 -11.05 -9.02 -16.00
CA GLY A 116 -11.19 -10.47 -15.97
C GLY A 116 -12.63 -10.89 -16.22
N GLY A 117 -12.81 -11.74 -17.24
CA GLY A 117 -14.09 -12.38 -17.51
C GLY A 117 -14.30 -13.63 -16.65
N GLY A 118 -15.58 -13.94 -16.39
CA GLY A 118 -16.00 -15.17 -15.72
C GLY A 118 -16.17 -15.01 -14.20
N ASP A 119 -17.38 -15.31 -13.73
CA ASP A 119 -17.81 -15.07 -12.34
C ASP A 119 -16.89 -15.76 -11.33
N ARG A 120 -16.54 -17.02 -11.58
CA ARG A 120 -15.67 -17.79 -10.67
C ARG A 120 -14.28 -17.19 -10.51
N LEU A 121 -13.67 -16.72 -11.61
CA LEU A 121 -12.34 -16.11 -11.55
C LEU A 121 -12.41 -14.79 -10.78
N ARG A 122 -13.46 -14.00 -11.04
CA ARG A 122 -13.70 -12.73 -10.34
C ARG A 122 -13.88 -12.93 -8.84
N ASP A 123 -14.62 -13.95 -8.41
CA ASP A 123 -14.86 -14.21 -6.98
C ASP A 123 -13.59 -14.62 -6.22
N TRP A 124 -12.79 -15.52 -6.79
CA TRP A 124 -11.48 -15.88 -6.22
C TRP A 124 -10.53 -14.69 -6.19
N THR A 125 -10.51 -13.90 -7.27
CA THR A 125 -9.67 -12.70 -7.36
C THR A 125 -10.09 -11.66 -6.33
N ALA A 126 -11.40 -11.43 -6.16
CA ALA A 126 -11.93 -10.49 -5.17
C ALA A 126 -11.49 -10.91 -3.77
N THR A 127 -11.70 -12.18 -3.45
CA THR A 127 -11.33 -12.76 -2.15
C THR A 127 -9.84 -12.60 -1.85
N ALA A 128 -8.98 -12.98 -2.81
CA ALA A 128 -7.55 -12.87 -2.63
C ALA A 128 -7.08 -11.40 -2.57
N HIS A 129 -7.67 -10.51 -3.37
CA HIS A 129 -7.33 -9.09 -3.41
C HIS A 129 -7.55 -8.43 -2.05
N TRP A 130 -8.75 -8.57 -1.47
CA TRP A 130 -9.05 -7.91 -0.20
C TRP A 130 -8.31 -8.56 0.97
N LEU A 131 -8.10 -9.89 0.99
CA LEU A 131 -7.32 -10.56 2.03
C LEU A 131 -5.86 -10.11 2.04
N ILE A 132 -5.21 -10.09 0.87
CA ILE A 132 -3.82 -9.63 0.75
C ILE A 132 -3.73 -8.12 1.03
N GLY A 133 -4.72 -7.33 0.62
CA GLY A 133 -4.79 -5.90 0.90
C GLY A 133 -4.80 -5.60 2.40
N LEU A 134 -5.66 -6.29 3.17
CA LEU A 134 -5.70 -6.16 4.64
C LEU A 134 -4.41 -6.66 5.29
N GLY A 135 -3.85 -7.77 4.81
CA GLY A 135 -2.56 -8.28 5.27
C GLY A 135 -1.44 -7.27 5.08
N ALA A 136 -1.37 -6.65 3.90
CA ALA A 136 -0.39 -5.61 3.59
C ALA A 136 -0.56 -4.36 4.46
N ALA A 137 -1.79 -3.90 4.68
CA ALA A 137 -2.08 -2.76 5.56
C ALA A 137 -1.64 -3.04 7.01
N THR A 138 -1.93 -4.25 7.50
CA THR A 138 -1.51 -4.68 8.84
C THR A 138 0.02 -4.74 8.96
N ALA A 139 0.69 -5.33 7.96
CA ALA A 139 2.14 -5.39 7.91
C ALA A 139 2.78 -3.99 7.88
N LEU A 140 2.21 -3.05 7.14
CA LEU A 140 2.66 -1.66 7.11
C LEU A 140 2.48 -0.98 8.47
N ALA A 141 1.33 -1.15 9.13
CA ALA A 141 1.09 -0.60 10.46
C ALA A 141 2.10 -1.13 11.48
N LEU A 142 2.37 -2.45 11.47
CA LEU A 142 3.39 -3.08 12.30
C LEU A 142 4.78 -2.53 12.00
N HIS A 143 5.14 -2.37 10.72
CA HIS A 143 6.41 -1.79 10.30
C HIS A 143 6.60 -0.38 10.89
N ILE A 144 5.57 0.46 10.82
CA ILE A 144 5.59 1.83 11.39
C ILE A 144 5.74 1.78 12.91
N VAL A 145 4.93 0.98 13.61
CA VAL A 145 4.96 0.87 15.08
C VAL A 145 6.34 0.39 15.57
N ILE A 146 6.92 -0.62 14.92
CA ILE A 146 8.27 -1.11 15.25
C ILE A 146 9.31 -0.01 15.01
N ALA A 147 9.25 0.69 13.88
CA ALA A 147 10.16 1.79 13.58
C ALA A 147 10.06 2.93 14.61
N LEU A 148 8.85 3.30 15.04
CA LEU A 148 8.62 4.32 16.06
C LEU A 148 9.17 3.90 17.43
N ARG A 149 8.93 2.65 17.85
CA ARG A 149 9.47 2.10 19.10
C ARG A 149 11.00 2.12 19.12
N GLN A 150 11.64 1.73 18.02
CA GLN A 150 13.09 1.76 17.88
C GLN A 150 13.67 3.17 17.87
N ARG A 151 12.93 4.18 17.39
CA ARG A 151 13.35 5.59 17.46
C ARG A 151 13.27 6.10 18.91
N ARG A 152 12.16 5.84 19.61
CA ARG A 152 11.97 6.23 21.01
C ARG A 152 13.00 5.59 21.94
N ALA A 153 13.31 4.30 21.75
CA ALA A 153 14.34 3.61 22.52
C ALA A 153 15.77 4.15 22.30
N ARG A 154 16.02 4.83 21.17
CA ARG A 154 17.31 5.49 20.86
C ARG A 154 17.38 6.96 21.29
N SER A 155 16.29 7.52 21.81
CA SER A 155 16.25 8.86 22.39
C SER A 155 15.83 8.86 23.86
N PRO A 156 16.53 8.15 24.78
CA PRO A 156 16.25 8.27 26.21
C PRO A 156 16.54 9.67 26.78
N ASP A 157 17.49 10.41 26.20
CA ASP A 157 18.04 11.66 26.76
C ASP A 157 17.91 12.85 25.78
N ALA A 158 16.69 13.28 25.47
CA ALA A 158 16.47 14.63 24.94
C ALA A 158 16.06 15.53 26.11
N PRO A 159 16.72 16.69 26.31
CA PRO A 159 16.52 17.56 27.48
C PRO A 159 15.08 18.06 27.64
#